data_AF-A4CUI2-F1
#
_entry.id   AF-A4CUI2-F1
#
_cell.length_a   1.000
_cell.length_b   1.000
_cell.length_c   1.000
_cell.angle_alpha   90.00
_cell.angle_beta   90.00
_cell.angle_gamma   90.00
#
_symmetry.space_group_name_H-M   'P 1'
#
loop_
_entity.id
_entity.type
_entity.pdbx_description
1 polymer ?
#
loop_
_entity_poly.entity_id
_entity_poly.type
_entity_poly.pdbx_seq_one_letter_code
_entity_poly.pdbx_strand_id
1 'polypeptide(L)'
;MGIKDRFRSLSVVDTAAALVAMVAVAGVLWSPKLSNTVARATGSVKPVLVSVDVRNSRAADPERLIKEALGNGSTNLIIRNQPAGSAELIRVDDIRRKLVAVQPDGQVVFADDPNQQIQGIIDARFILRSNATITPSGVVVAGTKLKVGTPVELDGRLYRLNGIVSGIDLQ
;
A
#
# COMPACT_ATOMS: atom_id res chain seq x y z
N MET A 1 18.51 -48.66 -27.45
CA MET A 1 18.84 -47.77 -28.58
C MET A 1 19.21 -46.42 -28.00
N GLY A 2 20.50 -46.06 -28.07
CA GLY A 2 21.10 -45.08 -27.17
C GLY A 2 20.70 -43.64 -27.49
N ILE A 3 20.59 -42.82 -26.45
CA ILE A 3 20.36 -41.36 -26.52
C ILE A 3 21.33 -40.70 -27.53
N LYS A 4 22.53 -41.27 -27.72
CA LYS A 4 23.55 -40.84 -28.69
C LYS A 4 23.13 -40.88 -30.17
N ASP A 5 22.25 -41.80 -30.60
CA ASP A 5 21.89 -41.90 -32.02
C ASP A 5 20.83 -40.87 -32.44
N ARG A 6 20.04 -40.36 -31.49
CA ARG A 6 19.07 -39.28 -31.77
C ARG A 6 19.72 -37.93 -32.04
N PHE A 7 20.94 -37.70 -31.53
CA PHE A 7 21.66 -36.44 -31.77
C PHE A 7 22.29 -36.32 -33.17
N ARG A 8 22.41 -37.43 -33.93
CA ARG A 8 23.00 -37.41 -35.29
C ARG A 8 22.01 -37.05 -36.40
N SER A 9 20.72 -36.94 -36.10
CA SER A 9 19.66 -36.61 -37.08
C SER A 9 18.88 -35.34 -36.75
N LEU A 10 19.37 -34.53 -35.79
CA LEU A 10 18.75 -33.25 -35.48
C LEU A 10 18.81 -32.35 -36.71
N SER A 11 17.64 -32.12 -37.30
CA SER A 11 17.48 -31.15 -38.37
C SER A 11 17.87 -29.76 -37.85
N VAL A 12 18.36 -28.89 -38.73
CA VAL A 12 18.56 -27.46 -38.43
C VAL A 12 17.26 -26.86 -37.88
N VAL A 13 16.12 -27.35 -38.37
CA VAL A 13 14.77 -26.97 -37.92
C VAL A 13 14.52 -27.39 -36.47
N ASP A 14 14.89 -28.62 -36.08
CA ASP A 14 14.71 -29.10 -34.69
C ASP A 14 15.58 -28.31 -33.72
N THR A 15 16.80 -27.97 -34.15
CA THR A 15 17.73 -27.16 -33.35
C THR A 15 17.19 -25.74 -33.16
N ALA A 16 16.67 -25.14 -34.23
CA ALA A 16 16.03 -23.82 -34.17
C ALA A 16 14.77 -23.84 -33.28
N ALA A 17 13.92 -24.87 -33.41
CA ALA A 17 12.73 -25.03 -32.60
C ALA A 17 13.05 -25.18 -31.10
N ALA A 18 14.07 -25.97 -30.76
CA ALA A 18 14.55 -26.11 -29.38
C ALA A 18 15.07 -24.79 -28.81
N LEU A 19 15.78 -24.00 -29.63
CA LEU A 19 16.33 -22.71 -29.23
C LEU A 19 15.22 -21.67 -28.97
N VAL A 20 14.22 -21.61 -29.86
CA VAL A 20 13.02 -20.77 -29.67
C VAL A 20 12.25 -21.19 -28.42
N ALA A 21 12.08 -22.49 -28.19
CA ALA A 21 11.43 -23.00 -26.97
C ALA A 21 12.19 -22.60 -25.70
N MET A 22 13.53 -22.70 -25.69
CA MET A 22 14.34 -22.25 -24.56
C MET A 22 14.21 -20.75 -24.30
N VAL A 23 14.24 -19.92 -25.35
CA VAL A 23 14.07 -18.47 -25.22
C VAL A 23 12.68 -18.12 -24.69
N ALA A 24 11.64 -18.81 -25.14
CA ALA A 24 10.28 -18.63 -24.65
C ALA A 24 10.16 -18.98 -23.15
N VAL A 25 10.75 -20.11 -22.72
CA VAL A 25 10.76 -20.51 -21.30
C VAL A 25 11.54 -19.49 -20.46
N ALA A 26 12.71 -19.06 -20.91
CA ALA A 26 13.50 -18.03 -20.22
C ALA A 26 12.72 -16.71 -20.08
N GLY A 27 11.99 -16.31 -21.14
CA GLY A 27 11.14 -15.12 -21.12
C GLY A 27 9.99 -15.21 -20.12
N VAL A 28 9.34 -16.37 -19.99
CA VAL A 28 8.27 -16.61 -19.01
C VAL A 28 8.82 -16.62 -17.58
N LEU A 29 9.98 -17.23 -17.36
CA LEU A 29 10.64 -17.27 -16.04
C LEU A 29 11.10 -15.88 -15.57
N TRP A 30 11.45 -14.98 -16.48
CA TRP A 30 11.78 -13.58 -16.17
C TRP A 30 10.54 -12.68 -16.01
N SER A 31 9.32 -13.23 -16.11
CA SER A 31 8.12 -12.40 -16.00
C SER A 31 7.96 -11.83 -14.57
N PRO A 32 7.56 -10.55 -14.41
CA PRO A 32 7.35 -9.92 -13.10
C PRO A 32 6.34 -10.67 -12.22
N LYS A 33 5.40 -11.39 -12.85
CA LYS A 33 4.38 -12.19 -12.17
C LYS A 33 4.99 -13.38 -11.44
N LEU A 34 5.89 -14.13 -12.09
CA LEU A 34 6.59 -15.25 -11.44
C LEU A 34 7.54 -14.76 -10.33
N SER A 35 8.26 -13.65 -10.55
CA SER A 35 9.15 -13.07 -9.54
C SER A 35 8.41 -12.71 -8.24
N ASN A 36 7.20 -12.12 -8.36
CA ASN A 36 6.36 -11.83 -7.20
C ASN A 36 5.83 -13.09 -6.49
N THR A 37 5.49 -14.14 -7.24
CA THR A 37 5.05 -15.42 -6.66
C THR A 37 6.19 -16.12 -5.92
N VAL A 38 7.40 -16.11 -6.46
CA VAL A 38 8.59 -16.65 -5.80
C VAL A 38 8.94 -15.83 -4.55
N ALA A 39 8.87 -14.50 -4.61
CA ALA A 39 9.11 -13.64 -3.45
C ALA A 39 8.12 -13.88 -2.29
N ARG A 40 6.86 -14.24 -2.60
CA ARG A 40 5.88 -14.68 -1.60
C ARG A 40 6.23 -16.05 -1.02
N ALA A 41 6.65 -16.99 -1.87
CA ALA A 41 7.03 -18.35 -1.45
C ALA A 41 8.30 -18.38 -0.59
N THR A 42 9.23 -17.43 -0.77
CA THR A 42 10.45 -17.29 0.04
C THR A 42 10.22 -16.55 1.38
N GLY A 43 8.99 -16.10 1.66
CA GLY A 43 8.64 -15.41 2.91
C GLY A 43 9.16 -13.98 3.03
N SER A 44 9.72 -13.42 1.95
CA SER A 44 10.23 -12.05 1.92
C SER A 44 9.12 -10.99 1.94
N VAL A 45 7.90 -11.37 1.53
CA VAL A 45 6.69 -10.53 1.54
C VAL A 45 5.83 -10.89 2.75
N LYS A 46 5.55 -9.92 3.61
CA LYS A 46 4.69 -10.06 4.78
C LYS A 46 3.59 -9.00 4.82
N PRO A 47 2.43 -9.29 5.43
CA PRO A 47 1.45 -8.25 5.72
C PRO A 47 2.02 -7.27 6.75
N VAL A 48 1.84 -5.97 6.50
CA VAL A 48 2.20 -4.89 7.43
C VAL A 48 1.01 -3.96 7.61
N LEU A 49 0.90 -3.37 8.79
CA LEU A 49 -0.04 -2.29 9.04
C LEU A 49 0.66 -0.95 8.83
N VAL A 50 0.09 -0.12 7.99
CA VAL A 50 0.55 1.23 7.70
C VAL A 50 -0.48 2.20 8.22
N SER A 51 -0.05 3.09 9.12
CA SER A 51 -0.86 4.21 9.58
C SER A 51 -0.59 5.43 8.70
N VAL A 52 -1.63 6.00 8.13
CA VAL A 52 -1.56 7.21 7.30
C VAL A 52 -2.43 8.29 7.94
N ASP A 53 -1.81 9.37 8.38
CA ASP A 53 -2.51 10.52 8.95
C ASP A 53 -2.89 11.46 7.81
N VAL A 54 -4.20 11.61 7.60
CA VAL A 54 -4.79 12.64 6.75
C VAL A 54 -5.13 13.81 7.67
N ARG A 55 -4.59 14.98 7.34
CA ARG A 55 -4.78 16.20 8.13
C ARG A 55 -5.31 17.31 7.24
N ASN A 56 -6.24 18.10 7.77
CA ASN A 56 -6.77 19.30 7.13
C ASN A 56 -7.32 19.03 5.70
N SER A 57 -7.87 17.83 5.47
CA SER A 57 -8.58 17.55 4.22
C SER A 57 -10.02 18.04 4.35
N ARG A 58 -10.63 18.48 3.26
CA ARG A 58 -12.01 19.01 3.26
C ARG A 58 -12.95 18.07 2.53
N ALA A 59 -14.11 17.84 3.12
CA ALA A 59 -15.22 17.16 2.50
C ALA A 59 -16.53 17.84 2.88
N ALA A 60 -17.50 17.85 1.97
CA ALA A 60 -18.84 18.37 2.26
C ALA A 60 -19.53 17.57 3.38
N ASP A 61 -19.26 16.27 3.45
CA ASP A 61 -19.72 15.37 4.51
C ASP A 61 -18.57 14.41 4.89
N PRO A 62 -17.71 14.81 5.84
CA PRO A 62 -16.56 14.01 6.29
C PRO A 62 -16.95 12.63 6.82
N GLU A 63 -18.03 12.56 7.60
CA GLU A 63 -18.45 11.33 8.25
C GLU A 63 -18.96 10.32 7.22
N ARG A 64 -19.74 10.79 6.24
CA ARG A 64 -20.17 9.94 5.12
C ARG A 64 -19.00 9.47 4.28
N LEU A 65 -18.04 10.34 3.95
CA LEU A 65 -16.86 9.96 3.18
C LEU A 65 -16.07 8.85 3.91
N ILE A 66 -15.84 9.00 5.21
CA ILE A 66 -15.12 7.99 6.02
C ILE A 66 -15.90 6.67 6.07
N LYS A 67 -17.23 6.73 6.26
CA LYS A 67 -18.10 5.54 6.25
C LYS A 67 -18.07 4.83 4.90
N GLU A 68 -18.13 5.57 3.80
CA GLU A 68 -18.05 5.01 2.45
C GLU A 68 -16.65 4.42 2.16
N ALA A 69 -15.58 5.07 2.63
CA ALA A 69 -14.23 4.54 2.52
C ALA A 69 -14.10 3.20 3.25
N LEU A 70 -14.58 3.12 4.50
CA LEU A 70 -14.62 1.89 5.29
C LEU A 70 -15.49 0.80 4.63
N GLY A 71 -16.65 1.18 4.08
CA GLY A 71 -17.55 0.26 3.38
C GLY A 71 -16.96 -0.32 2.10
N ASN A 72 -16.10 0.43 1.39
CA ASN A 72 -15.36 -0.08 0.23
C ASN A 72 -14.21 -1.02 0.63
N GLY A 73 -13.70 -0.93 1.86
CA GLY A 73 -12.70 -1.82 2.45
C GLY A 73 -11.30 -1.77 1.83
N SER A 74 -11.07 -0.95 0.80
CA SER A 74 -9.77 -0.82 0.15
C SER A 74 -9.55 0.57 -0.44
N THR A 75 -8.28 0.96 -0.54
CA THR A 75 -7.85 2.22 -1.16
C THR A 75 -6.56 2.00 -1.93
N ASN A 76 -6.39 2.70 -3.04
CA ASN A 76 -5.11 2.75 -3.73
C ASN A 76 -4.16 3.68 -2.98
N LEU A 77 -2.90 3.29 -2.88
CA LEU A 77 -1.83 4.17 -2.43
C LEU A 77 -1.13 4.76 -3.64
N ILE A 78 -0.97 6.08 -3.62
CA ILE A 78 -0.10 6.81 -4.54
C ILE A 78 1.07 7.33 -3.73
N ILE A 79 2.29 7.03 -4.16
CA ILE A 79 3.52 7.48 -3.50
C ILE A 79 4.31 8.26 -4.55
N ARG A 80 4.63 9.53 -4.27
CA ARG A 80 5.37 10.39 -5.19
C ARG A 80 4.74 10.45 -6.60
N ASN A 81 3.42 10.61 -6.67
CA ASN A 81 2.64 10.61 -7.92
C ASN A 81 2.74 9.30 -8.74
N GLN A 82 3.16 8.20 -8.12
CA GLN A 82 3.19 6.88 -8.76
C GLN A 82 2.22 5.93 -8.06
N PRO A 83 1.42 5.15 -8.81
CA PRO A 83 0.54 4.15 -8.22
C PRO A 83 1.38 3.05 -7.56
N ALA A 84 1.20 2.90 -6.25
CA ALA A 84 1.92 1.94 -5.40
C ALA A 84 1.01 0.77 -4.96
N GLY A 85 -0.05 0.49 -5.72
CA GLY A 85 -0.96 -0.62 -5.48
C GLY A 85 -2.07 -0.34 -4.47
N SER A 86 -2.88 -1.36 -4.20
CA SER A 86 -4.03 -1.29 -3.29
C SER A 86 -3.64 -1.78 -1.90
N ALA A 87 -4.19 -1.14 -0.86
CA ALA A 87 -4.20 -1.65 0.50
C ALA A 87 -5.63 -1.85 0.99
N GLU A 88 -5.78 -2.79 1.91
CA GLU A 88 -7.03 -3.02 2.63
C GLU A 88 -7.16 -1.96 3.73
N LEU A 89 -8.30 -1.29 3.79
CA LEU A 89 -8.60 -0.32 4.85
C LEU A 89 -9.23 -1.06 6.04
N ILE A 90 -8.50 -1.12 7.15
CA ILE A 90 -8.91 -1.86 8.36
C ILE A 90 -9.81 -1.01 9.24
N ARG A 91 -9.40 0.22 9.50
CA ARG A 91 -10.14 1.18 10.32
C ARG A 91 -9.66 2.60 10.08
N VAL A 92 -10.46 3.55 10.53
CA VAL A 92 -10.14 4.97 10.51
C VAL A 92 -10.30 5.51 11.93
N ASP A 93 -9.21 6.03 12.49
CA ASP A 93 -9.21 6.62 13.82
C ASP A 93 -9.38 8.14 13.73
N ASP A 94 -10.20 8.67 14.63
CA ASP A 94 -10.35 10.10 14.81
C ASP A 94 -9.12 10.67 15.53
N ILE A 95 -8.41 11.59 14.87
CA ILE A 95 -7.24 12.28 15.42
C ILE A 95 -7.47 13.80 15.49
N ARG A 96 -8.73 14.23 15.43
CA ARG A 96 -9.13 15.64 15.54
C ARG A 96 -8.54 16.29 16.78
N ARG A 97 -8.07 17.52 16.60
CA ARG A 97 -7.57 18.33 17.73
C ARG A 97 -8.73 18.70 18.65
N LYS A 98 -8.52 18.56 19.95
CA LYS A 98 -9.43 19.06 20.99
C LYS A 98 -9.09 20.50 21.36
N LEU A 99 -10.09 21.25 21.83
CA LEU A 99 -9.92 22.57 22.41
C LEU A 99 -9.35 22.48 23.82
N VAL A 100 -8.29 23.26 24.01
CA VAL A 100 -7.46 23.55 25.20
C VAL A 100 -7.96 24.66 26.12
N ALA A 101 -8.45 24.45 27.35
CA ALA A 101 -8.62 25.58 28.29
C ALA A 101 -8.18 25.26 29.72
N VAL A 102 -7.61 26.26 30.39
CA VAL A 102 -7.24 26.23 31.81
C VAL A 102 -8.23 27.10 32.58
N GLN A 103 -8.86 26.52 33.59
CA GLN A 103 -9.84 27.19 34.44
C GLN A 103 -9.15 27.98 35.56
N PRO A 104 -9.83 28.97 36.19
CA PRO A 104 -9.25 29.77 37.28
C PRO A 104 -8.80 28.97 38.51
N ASP A 105 -9.36 27.77 38.72
CA ASP A 105 -8.97 26.84 39.78
C ASP A 105 -7.75 25.96 39.42
N GLY A 106 -7.17 26.17 38.23
CA GLY A 106 -6.02 25.43 37.71
C GLY A 106 -6.36 24.14 36.97
N GLN A 107 -7.65 23.76 36.85
CA GLN A 107 -8.04 22.56 36.11
C GLN A 107 -7.92 22.75 34.60
N VAL A 108 -7.50 21.69 33.89
CA VAL A 108 -7.45 21.64 32.42
C VAL A 108 -8.68 20.91 31.89
N VAL A 109 -9.45 21.56 31.02
CA VAL A 109 -10.63 20.98 30.35
C VAL A 109 -10.41 20.85 28.86
N PHE A 110 -11.01 19.82 28.28
CA PHE A 110 -10.94 19.49 26.87
C PHE A 110 -12.36 19.46 26.29
N ALA A 111 -12.54 20.03 25.09
CA ALA A 111 -13.80 19.98 24.36
C ALA A 111 -13.57 19.68 22.88
N ASP A 112 -14.59 19.19 22.19
CA ASP A 112 -14.58 19.09 20.73
C ASP A 112 -14.59 20.50 20.09
N ASP A 113 -13.85 20.66 19.00
CA ASP A 113 -13.84 21.91 18.23
C ASP A 113 -15.03 21.94 17.25
N PRO A 114 -16.07 22.76 17.49
CA PRO A 114 -17.23 22.82 16.60
C PRO A 114 -16.87 23.34 15.20
N ASN A 115 -15.78 24.10 15.06
CA ASN A 115 -15.37 24.63 13.76
C ASN A 115 -14.96 23.53 12.80
N GLN A 116 -14.41 22.42 13.28
CA GLN A 116 -13.99 21.31 12.41
C GLN A 116 -15.19 20.67 11.72
N GLN A 117 -16.32 20.55 12.42
CA GLN A 117 -17.56 20.04 11.84
C GLN A 117 -18.16 21.03 10.84
N ILE A 118 -18.20 22.32 11.18
CA ILE A 118 -18.72 23.38 10.30
C ILE A 118 -17.89 23.49 9.02
N GLN A 119 -16.57 23.33 9.12
CA GLN A 119 -15.63 23.46 8.00
C GLN A 119 -15.45 22.16 7.20
N GLY A 120 -16.09 21.06 7.61
CA GLY A 120 -15.97 19.77 6.95
C GLY A 120 -14.53 19.22 6.96
N ILE A 121 -13.79 19.43 8.06
CA ILE A 121 -12.39 19.01 8.18
C ILE A 121 -12.30 17.52 8.52
N ILE A 122 -11.49 16.80 7.76
CA ILE A 122 -11.05 15.44 8.03
C ILE A 122 -9.64 15.50 8.62
N ASP A 123 -9.57 15.18 9.91
CA ASP A 123 -8.34 14.84 10.64
C ASP A 123 -8.47 13.40 11.12
N ALA A 124 -7.96 12.46 10.33
CA ALA A 124 -8.17 11.04 10.55
C ALA A 124 -6.91 10.22 10.25
N ARG A 125 -6.70 9.16 11.02
CA ARG A 125 -5.65 8.16 10.79
C ARG A 125 -6.26 6.93 10.14
N PHE A 126 -5.88 6.67 8.89
CA PHE A 126 -6.26 5.49 8.15
C PHE A 126 -5.28 4.37 8.48
N ILE A 127 -5.80 3.24 8.98
CA ILE A 127 -5.00 2.05 9.26
C ILE A 127 -5.20 1.08 8.10
N LEU A 128 -4.12 0.87 7.35
CA LEU A 128 -4.12 0.12 6.10
C LEU A 128 -3.31 -1.16 6.27
N ARG A 129 -3.84 -2.29 5.80
CA ARG A 129 -3.05 -3.52 5.65
C ARG A 129 -2.56 -3.63 4.22
N SER A 130 -1.24 -3.77 4.06
CA SER A 130 -0.61 -3.95 2.75
C SER A 130 0.44 -5.05 2.79
N ASN A 131 0.70 -5.67 1.65
CA ASN A 131 1.79 -6.62 1.51
C ASN A 131 3.09 -5.87 1.23
N ALA A 132 4.12 -6.14 2.03
CA ALA A 132 5.38 -5.45 1.92
C ALA A 132 6.57 -6.42 1.98
N THR A 133 7.62 -6.09 1.24
CA THR A 133 8.90 -6.78 1.36
C THR A 133 9.70 -6.18 2.50
N ILE A 134 10.08 -7.01 3.48
CA ILE A 134 10.92 -6.55 4.60
C ILE A 134 12.39 -6.68 4.18
N THR A 135 13.12 -5.56 4.23
CA THR A 135 14.56 -5.52 3.95
C THR A 135 15.31 -5.01 5.17
N PRO A 136 16.64 -5.23 5.29
CA PRO A 136 17.44 -4.63 6.35
C PRO A 136 17.35 -3.10 6.42
N SER A 137 17.03 -2.46 5.28
CA SER A 137 16.91 -1.00 5.18
C SER A 137 15.50 -0.45 5.48
N GLY A 138 14.53 -1.34 5.75
CA GLY A 138 13.14 -1.00 6.04
C GLY A 138 12.13 -1.76 5.19
N VAL A 139 10.89 -1.29 5.26
CA VAL A 139 9.72 -1.89 4.63
C VAL A 139 9.53 -1.34 3.22
N VAL A 140 9.31 -2.22 2.24
CA VAL A 140 9.09 -1.87 0.84
C VAL A 140 7.67 -2.24 0.44
N VAL A 141 6.84 -1.24 0.14
CA VAL A 141 5.47 -1.44 -0.36
C VAL A 141 5.48 -1.12 -1.86
N ALA A 142 5.06 -2.10 -2.67
CA ALA A 142 5.00 -2.00 -4.13
C ALA A 142 6.25 -1.39 -4.78
N GLY A 143 7.43 -1.88 -4.38
CA GLY A 143 8.72 -1.44 -4.92
C GLY A 143 9.25 -0.12 -4.36
N THR A 144 8.48 0.58 -3.52
CA THR A 144 8.93 1.83 -2.88
C THR A 144 9.20 1.63 -1.40
N LYS A 145 10.36 2.11 -0.91
CA LYS A 145 10.66 2.13 0.52
C LYS A 145 9.68 3.04 1.23
N LEU A 146 8.92 2.49 2.16
CA LEU A 146 7.96 3.22 2.96
C LEU A 146 8.56 3.48 4.34
N LYS A 147 8.53 4.75 4.77
CA LYS A 147 9.01 5.18 6.07
C LYS A 147 8.00 6.13 6.72
N VAL A 148 8.02 6.24 8.04
CA VAL A 148 7.33 7.32 8.75
C VAL A 148 7.80 8.67 8.20
N GLY A 149 6.86 9.58 7.97
CA GLY A 149 7.08 10.87 7.31
C GLY A 149 6.98 10.83 5.78
N THR A 150 6.77 9.66 5.16
CA THR A 150 6.61 9.59 3.69
C THR A 150 5.25 10.19 3.30
N PRO A 151 5.21 11.17 2.38
CA PRO A 151 3.96 11.67 1.83
C PRO A 151 3.35 10.62 0.90
N VAL A 152 2.06 10.37 1.09
CA VAL A 152 1.27 9.41 0.34
C VAL A 152 -0.10 9.99 0.07
N GLU A 153 -0.78 9.46 -0.94
CA GLU A 153 -2.17 9.81 -1.20
C GLU A 153 -3.01 8.54 -1.17
N LEU A 154 -4.16 8.65 -0.50
CA LEU A 154 -5.17 7.60 -0.44
C LEU A 154 -6.18 7.92 -1.54
N ASP A 155 -6.17 7.10 -2.58
CA ASP A 155 -7.02 7.25 -3.75
C ASP A 155 -8.11 6.18 -3.71
N GLY A 156 -9.35 6.62 -3.47
CA GLY A 156 -10.55 5.81 -3.46
C GLY A 156 -11.50 6.23 -4.56
N ARG A 157 -12.66 5.56 -4.67
CA ARG A 157 -13.61 5.82 -5.76
C ARG A 157 -14.11 7.28 -5.82
N LEU A 158 -14.32 7.90 -4.66
CA LEU A 158 -14.92 9.24 -4.52
C LEU A 158 -14.02 10.23 -3.78
N TYR A 159 -12.78 9.85 -3.49
CA TYR A 159 -11.88 10.69 -2.72
C TYR A 159 -10.44 10.48 -3.16
N ARG A 160 -9.66 11.55 -3.02
CA ARG A 160 -8.20 11.51 -3.08
C ARG A 160 -7.68 12.36 -1.93
N LEU A 161 -7.16 11.70 -0.90
CA LEU A 161 -6.77 12.34 0.35
C LEU A 161 -5.25 12.34 0.47
N ASN A 162 -4.66 13.53 0.67
CA ASN A 162 -3.24 13.67 0.97
C ASN A 162 -2.99 13.30 2.42
N GLY A 163 -1.99 12.45 2.68
CA GLY A 163 -1.62 12.02 4.01
C GLY A 163 -0.13 11.81 4.17
N ILE A 164 0.27 11.60 5.41
CA ILE A 164 1.65 11.28 5.78
C ILE A 164 1.64 9.95 6.51
N VAL A 165 2.57 9.05 6.16
CA VAL A 165 2.78 7.81 6.91
C VAL A 165 3.21 8.17 8.34
N SER A 166 2.38 7.82 9.32
CA SER A 166 2.61 8.12 10.73
C SER A 166 3.12 6.92 11.52
N GLY A 167 2.93 5.71 10.99
CA GLY A 167 3.35 4.47 11.65
C GLY A 167 3.45 3.30 10.68
N ILE A 168 4.34 2.36 10.98
CA ILE A 168 4.47 1.10 10.27
C ILE A 168 4.65 0.03 11.35
N ASP A 169 3.76 -0.96 11.36
CA ASP A 169 3.78 -2.07 12.29
C ASP A 169 3.91 -3.39 11.53
N LEU A 170 4.84 -4.23 11.98
CA LEU A 170 5.16 -5.51 11.38
C LEU A 170 4.30 -6.58 12.05
N GLN A 171 3.45 -7.25 11.26
CA GLN A 171 2.64 -8.37 11.77
C GLN A 171 3.42 -9.69 11.77
#